data_AF-A0A6J7DVB4-F1
#
_entry.id   AF-A0A6J7DVB4-F1
#
_cell.length_a   1.000
_cell.length_b   1.000
_cell.length_c   1.000
_cell.angle_alpha   90.00
_cell.angle_beta   90.00
_cell.angle_gamma   90.00
#
_symmetry.space_group_name_H-M   'P 1'
#
loop_
_entity.id
_entity.type
_entity.pdbx_description
1 polymer ?
#
loop_
_entity_poly.entity_id
_entity_poly.type
_entity_poly.pdbx_seq_one_letter_code
_entity_poly.pdbx_strand_id
1 'polypeptide(L)'
;MVVLGEYDRRGWGAGGHDLDWYCSSNTEAHIGTEAVYLSSREEIVALIGLPAYSELARLCAAREKLLLTITDTTGLTPHPADPPITS
;
A
#
# COMPACT_ATOMS: atom_id res chain seq x y z
N MET A 1 1.01 14.88 15.12
CA MET A 1 1.33 14.44 13.75
C MET A 1 0.84 13.01 13.63
N VAL A 2 0.02 12.70 12.62
CA VAL A 2 -0.48 11.35 12.34
C VAL A 2 0.30 10.80 11.16
N VAL A 3 0.77 9.55 11.26
CA VAL A 3 1.45 8.84 10.18
C VAL A 3 0.63 7.62 9.84
N LEU A 4 0.21 7.53 8.58
CA LEU A 4 -0.37 6.32 8.02
C LEU A 4 0.75 5.59 7.26
N GLY A 5 1.07 4.39 7.71
CA GLY A 5 2.15 3.58 7.16
C GLY A 5 1.75 2.12 7.09
N GLU A 6 2.47 1.40 6.24
CA GLU A 6 2.34 -0.05 6.14
C GLU A 6 2.88 -0.72 7.43
N TYR A 7 2.22 -1.78 7.89
CA TYR A 7 2.66 -2.53 9.05
C TYR A 7 3.58 -3.70 8.64
N ASP A 8 4.89 -3.54 8.85
CA ASP A 8 5.88 -4.55 8.49
C ASP A 8 6.25 -5.51 9.64
N ARG A 9 7.02 -6.57 9.32
CA ARG A 9 7.48 -7.59 10.28
C ARG A 9 8.15 -7.01 11.53
N ARG A 10 8.84 -5.88 11.43
CA ARG A 10 9.57 -5.24 12.54
C ARG A 10 8.63 -4.60 13.56
N GLY A 11 7.37 -4.34 13.19
CA GLY A 11 6.37 -3.77 14.08
C GLY A 11 5.84 -4.75 15.15
N TRP A 12 6.03 -6.06 15.00
CA TRP A 12 5.30 -7.06 15.79
C TRP A 12 5.97 -7.53 17.10
N GLY A 13 7.24 -7.21 17.34
CA GLY A 13 7.98 -7.65 18.55
C GLY A 13 8.36 -9.14 18.54
N ALA A 14 8.84 -9.67 19.67
CA ALA A 14 9.45 -11.01 19.75
C ALA A 14 8.48 -12.21 19.68
N GLY A 15 7.16 -11.98 19.75
CA GLY A 15 6.13 -13.03 19.78
C GLY A 15 5.71 -13.58 18.41
N GLY A 16 6.45 -13.26 17.34
CA GLY A 16 6.11 -13.52 15.94
C GLY A 16 6.07 -14.99 15.50
N HIS A 17 6.49 -15.92 16.35
CA HIS A 17 6.79 -17.31 15.96
C HIS A 17 5.58 -18.26 16.00
N ASP A 18 4.52 -17.90 16.73
CA ASP A 18 3.38 -18.79 17.03
C ASP A 18 2.06 -18.37 16.35
N LEU A 19 2.03 -17.30 15.54
CA LEU A 19 0.87 -16.97 14.71
C LEU A 19 1.20 -17.12 13.23
N ASP A 20 0.23 -17.60 12.45
CA ASP A 20 0.27 -17.59 10.98
C ASP A 20 0.29 -16.13 10.49
N TRP A 21 1.48 -15.56 10.35
CA TRP A 21 1.66 -14.12 10.19
C TRP A 21 1.57 -13.67 8.73
N TYR A 22 0.66 -12.73 8.44
CA TYR A 22 0.63 -12.00 7.18
C TYR A 22 1.38 -10.66 7.33
N CYS A 23 2.47 -10.49 6.58
CA CYS A 23 3.11 -9.19 6.36
C CYS A 23 2.45 -8.57 5.13
N SER A 24 1.94 -7.34 5.22
CA SER A 24 1.37 -6.68 4.02
C SER A 24 2.42 -6.51 2.92
N SER A 25 3.72 -6.51 3.26
CA SER A 25 4.78 -6.34 2.26
C SER A 25 5.00 -7.58 1.39
N ASN A 26 4.34 -8.70 1.68
CA ASN A 26 4.35 -9.88 0.81
C ASN A 26 3.43 -9.65 -0.39
N THR A 27 3.89 -9.95 -1.62
CA THR A 27 3.08 -9.88 -2.84
C THR A 27 1.73 -10.61 -2.71
N GLU A 28 1.68 -11.72 -1.96
CA GLU A 28 0.44 -12.47 -1.71
C GLU A 28 -0.61 -11.67 -0.91
N ALA A 29 -0.21 -10.64 -0.17
CA ALA A 29 -1.11 -9.72 0.51
C ALA A 29 -1.70 -8.64 -0.43
N HIS A 30 -1.19 -8.52 -1.66
CA HIS A 30 -1.57 -7.52 -2.66
C HIS A 30 -2.39 -8.09 -3.83
N ILE A 31 -3.23 -9.08 -3.55
CA ILE A 31 -4.13 -9.71 -4.54
C ILE A 31 -5.48 -9.01 -4.71
N GLY A 32 -5.73 -7.92 -3.98
CA GLY A 32 -7.00 -7.19 -4.01
C GLY A 32 -7.29 -6.60 -5.40
N THR A 33 -8.52 -6.71 -5.87
CA THR A 33 -8.96 -6.15 -7.16
C THR A 33 -9.20 -4.64 -7.11
N GLU A 34 -9.32 -4.07 -5.90
CA GLU A 34 -9.51 -2.66 -5.65
C GLU A 34 -8.37 -2.15 -4.74
N ALA A 35 -7.85 -0.96 -5.05
CA ALA A 35 -6.79 -0.35 -4.27
C ALA A 35 -7.26 -0.04 -2.83
N VAL A 36 -6.38 -0.24 -1.84
CA VAL A 36 -6.69 -0.10 -0.41
C VAL A 36 -7.27 1.27 -0.04
N TYR A 37 -6.82 2.36 -0.68
CA TYR A 37 -7.35 3.70 -0.40
C TYR A 37 -8.82 3.90 -0.84
N LEU A 38 -9.33 3.01 -1.70
CA LEU A 38 -10.73 2.98 -2.12
C LEU A 38 -11.53 2.03 -1.22
N SER A 39 -11.08 0.78 -1.10
CA SER A 39 -11.79 -0.26 -0.35
C SER A 39 -11.84 0.01 1.16
N SER A 40 -10.80 0.63 1.73
CA SER A 40 -10.70 0.99 3.17
C SER A 40 -10.93 2.49 3.43
N ARG A 41 -11.66 3.19 2.55
CA ARG A 41 -11.88 4.64 2.65
C ARG A 41 -12.31 5.08 4.05
N GLU A 42 -13.34 4.45 4.62
CA GLU A 42 -13.93 4.88 5.90
C GLU A 42 -12.94 4.76 7.05
N GLU A 43 -12.20 3.66 7.11
CA GLU A 43 -11.16 3.42 8.11
C GLU A 43 -10.03 4.44 7.99
N ILE A 44 -9.54 4.69 6.77
CA ILE A 44 -8.48 5.66 6.54
C ILE A 44 -8.95 7.06 6.92
N VAL A 45 -10.17 7.46 6.54
CA VAL A 45 -10.75 8.75 6.94
C VAL A 45 -10.85 8.86 8.47
N ALA A 46 -11.18 7.78 9.18
CA ALA A 46 -11.20 7.77 10.64
C ALA A 46 -9.80 7.96 11.25
N LEU A 47 -8.76 7.43 10.61
CA LEU A 47 -7.38 7.53 11.08
C LEU A 47 -6.73 8.90 10.84
N ILE A 48 -6.88 9.45 9.63
CA ILE A 48 -6.15 10.66 9.19
C ILE A 48 -7.04 11.88 8.93
N GLY A 49 -8.35 11.72 9.00
CA GLY A 49 -9.33 12.75 8.67
C GLY A 49 -9.57 12.90 7.16
N LEU A 50 -10.75 13.45 6.82
CA LEU A 50 -11.18 13.62 5.43
C LEU A 50 -10.23 14.49 4.59
N PRO A 51 -9.68 15.63 5.06
CA PRO A 51 -8.80 16.45 4.24
C PRO A 51 -7.51 15.73 3.81
N ALA A 52 -6.89 14.98 4.73
CA ALA A 52 -5.68 14.20 4.43
C ALA A 52 -6.00 13.02 3.51
N TYR A 53 -7.13 12.34 3.74
CA TYR A 53 -7.61 11.29 2.84
C TYR A 53 -7.82 11.80 1.41
N SER A 54 -8.43 12.99 1.24
CA SER A 54 -8.66 13.56 -0.09
C SER A 54 -7.36 13.78 -0.87
N GLU A 55 -6.29 14.23 -0.20
CA GLU A 55 -4.99 14.39 -0.84
C GLU A 55 -4.33 13.04 -1.15
N LEU A 56 -4.41 12.08 -0.23
CA LEU A 56 -3.95 10.70 -0.48
C LEU A 56 -4.64 10.10 -1.72
N ALA A 57 -5.97 10.16 -1.78
CA ALA A 57 -6.75 9.63 -2.89
C ALA A 57 -6.39 10.33 -4.22
N ARG A 58 -6.16 11.65 -4.19
CA ARG A 58 -5.71 12.40 -5.38
C ARG A 58 -4.36 11.91 -5.89
N LEU A 59 -3.39 11.69 -4.99
CA LEU A 59 -2.06 11.19 -5.34
C LEU A 59 -2.11 9.74 -5.86
N CYS A 60 -2.90 8.86 -5.23
CA CYS A 60 -3.09 7.49 -5.68
C CYS A 60 -3.74 7.42 -7.07
N ALA A 61 -4.82 8.17 -7.29
CA ALA A 61 -5.47 8.24 -8.60
C ALA A 61 -4.56 8.82 -9.69
N ALA A 62 -3.69 9.78 -9.34
CA ALA A 62 -2.67 10.28 -10.26
C ALA A 62 -1.63 9.21 -10.62
N ARG A 63 -1.18 8.41 -9.63
CA ARG A 63 -0.27 7.29 -9.86
C ARG A 63 -0.89 6.22 -10.76
N GLU A 64 -2.14 5.82 -10.51
CA GLU A 64 -2.85 4.84 -11.35
C GLU A 64 -2.93 5.30 -12.81
N LYS A 65 -3.30 6.56 -13.04
CA LYS A 65 -3.30 7.15 -14.40
C LYS A 65 -1.94 7.08 -15.07
N LEU A 66 -0.87 7.39 -14.33
CA LEU A 66 0.49 7.29 -14.86
C LEU A 66 0.82 5.84 -15.27
N LEU A 67 0.53 4.86 -14.40
CA LEU A 67 0.77 3.44 -14.66
C LEU A 67 0.01 2.91 -15.90
N LEU A 68 -1.17 3.46 -16.20
CA LEU A 68 -1.93 3.10 -17.41
C LEU A 68 -1.34 3.68 -18.70
N THR A 69 -0.52 4.73 -18.61
CA THR A 69 0.00 5.47 -19.78
C THR A 69 1.44 5.16 -20.14
N ILE A 70 2.21 4.59 -19.22
CA ILE A 70 3.63 4.30 -19.41
C ILE A 70 3.85 2.84 -19.80
N THR A 71 4.76 2.62 -20.74
CA THR A 71 5.21 1.29 -21.16
C THR A 71 6.52 0.87 -20.48
N ASP A 72 7.23 1.83 -19.87
CA ASP A 72 8.45 1.63 -19.11
C ASP A 72 8.29 2.28 -17.74
N THR A 73 8.54 1.50 -16.68
CA THR A 73 8.46 1.95 -15.28
C THR A 73 9.81 2.44 -14.76
N THR A 74 10.85 2.49 -15.59
CA THR A 74 12.17 3.02 -15.24
C THR A 74 12.06 4.44 -14.68
N GLY A 75 12.38 4.61 -13.40
CA GLY A 75 12.28 5.89 -12.69
C GLY A 75 11.06 6.04 -11.77
N LEU A 76 10.11 5.11 -11.80
CA LEU A 76 9.10 4.99 -10.76
C LEU A 76 9.66 4.17 -9.60
N THR A 77 9.39 4.62 -8.37
CA THR A 77 9.63 3.79 -7.20
C THR A 77 8.69 2.58 -7.27
N PRO A 78 9.24 1.35 -7.34
CA PRO A 78 8.46 0.12 -7.28
C PRO A 78 7.85 -0.01 -5.88
N HIS A 79 6.65 -0.58 -5.82
CA HIS A 79 6.06 -0.97 -4.55
C HIS A 79 6.87 -2.15 -3.98
N PRO A 80 7.13 -2.22 -2.66
CA PRO A 80 7.87 -3.34 -2.05
C PRO A 80 7.26 -4.73 -2.33
N ALA A 81 5.96 -4.77 -2.57
CA ALA A 81 5.21 -5.98 -2.91
C ALA A 81 4.98 -6.19 -4.42
N ASP A 82 5.52 -5.32 -5.29
CA ASP A 82 5.50 -5.58 -6.74
C ASP A 82 6.22 -6.91 -7.03
N PRO A 83 5.72 -7.72 -7.98
CA PRO A 83 6.36 -8.99 -8.30
C PRO A 83 7.81 -8.73 -8.73
N PRO A 84 8.76 -9.62 -8.36
CA PRO A 84 10.14 -9.49 -8.79
C PRO A 84 10.20 -9.38 -10.31
N ILE A 85 10.93 -8.40 -10.83
CA ILE A 85 11.25 -8.32 -12.26
C ILE A 85 12.02 -9.60 -12.60
N THR A 86 11.32 -10.57 -13.17
CA THR A 86 11.91 -11.85 -13.56
C THR A 86 12.51 -11.65 -14.95
N SER A 87 13.83 -11.86 -15.08
CA SER A 87 14.53 -11.89 -16.38
C SER A 87 14.10 -13.09 -17.22
#